data_AF-D6TZS1-F1
#
_entry.id   AF-D6TZS1-F1
#
_cell.length_a   1.000
_cell.length_b   1.000
_cell.length_c   1.000
_cell.angle_alpha   90.00
_cell.angle_beta   90.00
_cell.angle_gamma   90.00
#
_symmetry.space_group_name_H-M   'P 1'
#
loop_
_entity.id
_entity.type
_entity.pdbx_description
1 polymer ?
#
loop_
_entity_poly.entity_id
_entity_poly.type
_entity_poly.pdbx_seq_one_letter_code
_entity_poly.pdbx_strand_id
1 'polypeptide(L)'
;MLGLDNPLVAKFFSAVDSNTWCCKQTGYIIAGNILNFYRLFGTTGMNGLTHIGLPLGNAYTPEPGKPRSYQKFERAILAYDPQHTYDRPPGSGDVYFMHIDHPLPQGSTPVPPSQPTPAPSPTPTPTPVPKQPPTPVPTPTPTPAPKPPPVKKPVAGKSNNFPAGQCTYWGAYRFHQVHGVWVPWLGDAWKWPDQAKSNNWVVSRTPTVGAIIALQPYVQGAGSLGHVGIVESITGNKSVHTSNYNWYADGGGWGICSYWDFQYNSSVDIAFISLAS
;
A
#
# COMPACT_ATOMS: atom_id res chain seq x y z
N MET A 1 -14.64 13.29 13.20
CA MET A 1 -14.19 14.04 12.02
C MET A 1 -13.01 14.90 12.44
N LEU A 2 -11.92 14.92 11.66
CA LEU A 2 -10.76 15.77 11.93
C LEU A 2 -11.18 17.25 11.92
N GLY A 3 -10.76 17.99 12.95
CA GLY A 3 -11.02 19.41 13.08
C GLY A 3 -9.78 20.17 13.55
N LEU A 4 -9.84 21.50 13.42
CA LEU A 4 -8.78 22.42 13.85
C LEU A 4 -8.81 22.71 15.36
N ASP A 5 -9.83 22.21 16.06
CA ASP A 5 -9.91 22.13 17.51
C ASP A 5 -8.87 21.13 18.07
N ASN A 6 -8.40 20.19 17.26
CA ASN A 6 -7.29 19.32 17.63
C ASN A 6 -5.95 20.10 17.54
N PRO A 7 -5.16 20.17 18.63
CA PRO A 7 -3.95 20.99 18.69
C PRO A 7 -2.84 20.52 17.74
N LEU A 8 -2.76 19.20 17.45
CA LEU A 8 -1.79 18.69 16.48
C LEU A 8 -2.18 19.10 15.06
N VAL A 9 -3.46 19.02 14.71
CA VAL A 9 -3.95 19.45 13.39
C VAL A 9 -3.75 20.96 13.24
N ALA A 10 -4.07 21.74 14.27
CA ALA A 10 -3.88 23.19 14.31
C ALA A 10 -2.40 23.61 14.18
N LYS A 11 -1.44 22.73 14.50
CA LYS A 11 -0.01 22.98 14.26
C LYS A 11 0.31 23.04 12.77
N PHE A 12 -0.36 22.23 11.95
CA PHE A 12 -0.12 22.12 10.51
C PHE A 12 -1.09 22.94 9.68
N PHE A 13 -2.29 23.22 10.16
CA PHE A 13 -3.34 23.89 9.39
C PHE A 13 -3.95 25.09 10.12
N SER A 14 -4.48 26.02 9.33
CA SER A 14 -5.39 27.08 9.76
C SER A 14 -6.59 27.15 8.82
N ALA A 15 -7.76 27.53 9.35
CA ALA A 15 -8.91 27.82 8.52
C ALA A 15 -8.65 29.09 7.69
N VAL A 16 -8.96 29.02 6.40
CA VAL A 16 -9.14 30.21 5.55
C VAL A 16 -10.60 30.63 5.60
N ASP A 17 -11.49 29.65 5.47
CA ASP A 17 -12.94 29.78 5.63
C ASP A 17 -13.52 28.45 6.16
N SER A 18 -14.85 28.31 6.18
CA SER A 18 -15.54 27.12 6.71
C SER A 18 -15.27 25.83 5.93
N ASN A 19 -14.77 25.92 4.69
CA ASN A 19 -14.58 24.80 3.77
C ASN A 19 -13.18 24.77 3.15
N THR A 20 -12.23 25.54 3.69
CA THR A 20 -10.87 25.67 3.16
C THR A 20 -9.87 25.74 4.31
N TRP A 21 -8.87 24.85 4.30
CA TRP A 21 -7.73 24.85 5.21
C TRP A 21 -6.45 25.20 4.47
N CYS A 22 -5.61 26.07 5.04
CA CYS A 22 -4.27 26.36 4.55
C CYS A 22 -3.23 25.59 5.37
N CYS A 23 -2.32 24.88 4.70
CA CYS A 23 -1.18 24.25 5.33
C CYS A 23 -0.13 25.31 5.70
N LYS A 24 0.18 25.43 6.99
CA LYS A 24 1.19 26.37 7.51
C LYS A 24 2.61 26.03 7.07
N GLN A 25 2.88 24.77 6.71
CA GLN A 25 4.21 24.32 6.31
C GLN A 25 4.46 24.46 4.81
N THR A 26 3.49 24.09 3.97
CA THR A 26 3.65 24.10 2.52
C THR A 26 3.03 25.32 1.85
N GLY A 27 2.14 26.04 2.54
CA GLY A 27 1.39 27.18 2.01
C GLY A 27 0.23 26.80 1.08
N TYR A 28 0.05 25.50 0.77
CA TYR A 28 -1.02 25.04 -0.11
C TYR A 28 -2.33 24.85 0.65
N ILE A 29 -3.44 25.03 -0.07
CA ILE A 29 -4.80 24.90 0.49
C ILE A 29 -5.42 23.55 0.17
N ILE A 30 -6.25 23.04 1.08
CA ILE A 30 -7.16 21.91 0.87
C ILE A 30 -8.58 22.45 1.04
N ALA A 31 -9.47 22.20 0.07
CA ALA A 31 -10.81 22.77 0.07
C ALA A 31 -11.89 21.77 -0.36
N GLY A 32 -13.14 22.09 -0.02
CA GLY A 32 -14.32 21.40 -0.57
C GLY A 32 -14.39 19.91 -0.26
N ASN A 33 -14.79 19.12 -1.25
CA ASN A 33 -14.98 17.68 -1.08
C ASN A 33 -13.66 16.95 -0.75
N ILE A 34 -12.53 17.43 -1.27
CA ILE A 34 -11.20 16.88 -0.93
C ILE A 34 -10.91 17.13 0.55
N LEU A 35 -11.21 18.32 1.09
CA LEU A 35 -11.07 18.60 2.52
C LEU A 35 -12.01 17.72 3.37
N ASN A 36 -13.26 17.54 2.95
CA ASN A 36 -14.21 16.67 3.66
C ASN A 36 -13.71 15.22 3.71
N PHE A 37 -13.24 14.68 2.59
CA PHE A 37 -12.64 13.36 2.52
C PHE A 37 -11.41 13.27 3.44
N TYR A 38 -10.48 14.23 3.33
CA TYR A 38 -9.28 14.28 4.18
C TYR A 38 -9.61 14.28 5.67
N ARG A 39 -10.68 14.97 6.09
CA ARG A 39 -11.11 15.04 7.50
C ARG A 39 -11.78 13.77 8.00
N LEU A 40 -12.28 12.92 7.12
CA LEU A 40 -13.02 11.70 7.46
C LEU A 40 -12.20 10.42 7.20
N PHE A 41 -11.21 10.50 6.32
CA PHE A 41 -10.50 9.35 5.80
C PHE A 41 -9.54 8.73 6.83
N GLY A 42 -9.61 7.42 7.00
CA GLY A 42 -8.71 6.63 7.86
C GLY A 42 -9.36 6.14 9.14
N THR A 43 -10.41 6.79 9.65
CA THR A 43 -11.18 6.45 10.88
C THR A 43 -10.35 6.24 12.16
N THR A 44 -9.03 6.36 12.06
CA THR A 44 -7.99 6.11 13.05
C THR A 44 -6.92 7.20 12.88
N GLY A 45 -6.03 7.35 13.87
CA GLY A 45 -5.03 8.42 13.87
C GLY A 45 -5.66 9.82 13.71
N MET A 46 -4.97 10.71 12.99
CA MET A 46 -5.46 12.05 12.66
C MET A 46 -6.10 12.08 11.26
N ASN A 47 -6.81 11.02 10.88
CA ASN A 47 -7.45 10.87 9.58
C ASN A 47 -6.46 11.17 8.42
N GLY A 48 -6.82 12.07 7.51
CA GLY A 48 -5.98 12.44 6.37
C GLY A 48 -4.61 12.99 6.75
N LEU A 49 -4.44 13.63 7.91
CA LEU A 49 -3.11 14.10 8.33
C LEU A 49 -2.13 12.95 8.51
N THR A 50 -2.57 11.83 9.09
CA THR A 50 -1.71 10.65 9.24
C THR A 50 -1.58 9.86 7.94
N HIS A 51 -2.70 9.66 7.23
CA HIS A 51 -2.77 8.67 6.14
C HIS A 51 -2.45 9.24 4.75
N ILE A 52 -2.74 10.52 4.52
CA ILE A 52 -2.60 11.21 3.23
C ILE A 52 -1.40 12.17 3.27
N GLY A 53 -1.18 12.80 4.43
CA GLY A 53 -0.07 13.73 4.67
C GLY A 53 -0.37 15.14 4.17
N LEU A 54 0.66 16.00 4.16
CA LEU A 54 0.49 17.41 3.82
C LEU A 54 0.31 17.62 2.31
N PRO A 55 -0.41 18.68 1.89
CA PRO A 55 -0.58 18.97 0.46
C PRO A 55 0.76 19.40 -0.15
N LEU A 56 1.08 18.84 -1.32
CA LEU A 56 2.27 19.16 -2.12
C LEU A 56 1.99 20.17 -3.26
N GLY A 57 0.72 20.56 -3.42
CA GLY A 57 0.26 21.57 -4.36
C GLY A 57 -1.20 21.89 -4.12
N ASN A 58 -1.71 22.97 -4.73
CA ASN A 58 -3.14 23.26 -4.76
C ASN A 58 -3.88 22.24 -5.65
N ALA A 59 -5.20 22.14 -5.48
CA ALA A 59 -6.03 21.34 -6.38
C ALA A 59 -5.87 21.83 -7.82
N TYR A 60 -5.60 20.90 -8.73
CA TYR A 60 -5.50 21.15 -10.16
C TYR A 60 -6.80 20.72 -10.84
N THR A 61 -7.31 21.60 -11.71
CA THR A 61 -8.52 21.37 -12.50
C THR A 61 -8.12 21.30 -13.97
N PRO A 62 -7.90 20.08 -14.51
CA PRO A 62 -7.53 19.86 -15.92
C PRO A 62 -8.49 20.55 -16.90
N GLU A 63 -9.78 20.56 -16.60
CA GLU A 63 -10.81 21.16 -17.44
C GLU A 63 -11.59 22.22 -16.67
N PRO A 64 -11.22 23.50 -16.81
CA PRO A 64 -11.92 24.61 -16.15
C PRO A 64 -13.43 24.57 -16.42
N GLY A 65 -14.23 24.73 -15.35
CA GLY A 65 -15.70 24.68 -15.43
C GLY A 65 -16.32 23.29 -15.29
N LYS A 66 -15.53 22.22 -15.23
CA LYS A 66 -16.02 20.88 -14.85
C LYS A 66 -15.85 20.66 -13.34
N PRO A 67 -16.78 19.95 -12.67
CA PRO A 67 -16.71 19.70 -11.23
C PRO A 67 -15.73 18.57 -10.91
N ARG A 68 -14.49 18.65 -11.41
CA ARG A 68 -13.48 17.61 -11.24
C ARG A 68 -12.09 18.20 -11.11
N SER A 69 -11.37 17.78 -10.08
CA SER A 69 -10.02 18.22 -9.77
C SER A 69 -9.24 17.10 -9.11
N TYR A 70 -7.93 17.22 -9.05
CA TYR A 70 -7.12 16.36 -8.20
C TYR A 70 -6.06 17.16 -7.44
N GLN A 71 -5.62 16.62 -6.32
CA GLN A 71 -4.61 17.25 -5.47
C GLN A 71 -3.58 16.22 -5.01
N LYS A 72 -2.31 16.61 -5.08
CA LYS A 72 -1.19 15.80 -4.61
C LYS A 72 -0.90 16.07 -3.15
N PHE A 73 -0.61 15.00 -2.42
CA PHE A 73 -0.19 14.99 -1.02
C PHE A 73 1.06 14.12 -0.87
N GLU A 74 1.69 14.18 0.29
CA GLU A 74 2.92 13.43 0.58
C GLU A 74 2.79 11.92 0.35
N ARG A 75 1.60 11.34 0.56
CA ARG A 75 1.37 9.89 0.51
C ARG A 75 0.27 9.46 -0.47
N ALA A 76 -0.38 10.42 -1.13
CA ALA A 76 -1.47 10.09 -2.04
C ALA A 76 -1.79 11.20 -3.04
N ILE A 77 -2.57 10.85 -4.06
CA ILE A 77 -3.24 11.81 -4.94
C ILE A 77 -4.74 11.57 -4.79
N LEU A 78 -5.47 12.61 -4.37
CA LEU A 78 -6.93 12.55 -4.27
C LEU A 78 -7.55 13.21 -5.49
N ALA A 79 -8.47 12.52 -6.15
CA ALA A 79 -9.35 13.10 -7.15
C ALA A 79 -10.72 13.41 -6.52
N TYR A 80 -11.26 14.59 -6.81
CA TYR A 80 -12.69 14.84 -6.78
C TYR A 80 -13.20 14.70 -8.21
N ASP A 81 -14.06 13.72 -8.47
CA ASP A 81 -14.56 13.38 -9.80
C ASP A 81 -15.87 12.58 -9.66
N PRO A 82 -17.01 13.25 -9.41
CA PRO A 82 -18.27 12.58 -9.09
C PRO A 82 -18.84 11.74 -10.23
N GLN A 83 -18.39 11.96 -11.47
CA GLN A 83 -18.80 11.17 -12.63
C GLN A 83 -17.82 10.02 -12.95
N HIS A 84 -16.76 9.83 -12.15
CA HIS A 84 -15.74 8.78 -12.34
C HIS A 84 -15.21 8.75 -13.79
N THR A 85 -14.78 9.92 -14.26
CA THR A 85 -14.23 10.16 -15.59
C THR A 85 -12.69 10.16 -15.64
N TYR A 86 -12.02 10.45 -14.53
CA TYR A 86 -10.57 10.32 -14.39
C TYR A 86 -10.15 8.88 -14.10
N ASP A 87 -10.91 8.22 -13.23
CA ASP A 87 -10.71 6.83 -12.83
C ASP A 87 -12.05 6.25 -12.35
N ARG A 88 -12.13 4.92 -12.22
CA ARG A 88 -13.33 4.21 -11.74
C ARG A 88 -12.98 3.22 -10.62
N PRO A 89 -12.47 3.69 -9.47
CA PRO A 89 -12.19 2.78 -8.37
C PRO A 89 -13.50 2.11 -7.90
N PRO A 90 -13.56 0.77 -7.83
CA PRO A 90 -14.78 0.08 -7.42
C PRO A 90 -15.25 0.53 -6.03
N GLY A 91 -16.51 0.95 -5.93
CA GLY A 91 -17.14 1.36 -4.68
C GLY A 91 -16.71 2.73 -4.13
N SER A 92 -15.97 3.53 -4.90
CA SER A 92 -15.61 4.88 -4.47
C SER A 92 -16.79 5.84 -4.52
N GLY A 93 -16.80 6.81 -3.60
CA GLY A 93 -17.65 8.00 -3.71
C GLY A 93 -17.08 9.04 -4.67
N ASP A 94 -17.50 10.29 -4.50
CA ASP A 94 -17.08 11.41 -5.35
C ASP A 94 -15.60 11.79 -5.20
N VAL A 95 -14.97 11.41 -4.09
CA VAL A 95 -13.54 11.63 -3.81
C VAL A 95 -12.86 10.30 -3.55
N TYR A 96 -11.72 10.08 -4.20
CA TYR A 96 -11.01 8.80 -4.13
C TYR A 96 -9.51 8.96 -4.39
N PHE A 97 -8.75 7.92 -4.05
CA PHE A 97 -7.33 7.82 -4.41
C PHE A 97 -7.18 7.50 -5.88
N MET A 98 -6.40 8.31 -6.58
CA MET A 98 -6.04 8.01 -7.96
C MET A 98 -5.08 6.82 -8.02
N HIS A 99 -5.22 6.00 -9.05
CA HIS A 99 -4.26 4.94 -9.34
C HIS A 99 -2.84 5.51 -9.53
N ILE A 100 -1.85 4.91 -8.85
CA ILE A 100 -0.47 5.42 -8.85
C ILE A 100 0.22 5.30 -10.21
N ASP A 101 -0.12 4.25 -10.96
CA ASP A 101 0.48 3.97 -12.27
C ASP A 101 -0.24 4.62 -13.46
N HIS A 102 -1.39 5.29 -13.22
CA HIS A 102 -2.08 5.98 -14.30
C HIS A 102 -1.54 7.41 -14.47
N PRO A 103 -1.34 7.85 -15.73
CA PRO A 103 -1.03 9.24 -16.00
C PRO A 103 -2.11 10.14 -15.40
N LEU A 104 -1.68 11.20 -14.71
CA LEU A 104 -2.62 12.17 -14.18
C LEU A 104 -3.36 12.86 -15.34
N PRO A 105 -4.69 13.06 -15.24
CA PRO A 105 -5.46 13.76 -16.26
C PRO A 105 -4.83 15.13 -16.54
N GLN A 106 -4.37 15.32 -17.76
CA GLN A 106 -3.90 16.62 -18.21
C GLN A 106 -5.04 17.33 -18.92
N GLY A 107 -5.10 18.66 -18.77
CA GLY A 107 -6.11 19.44 -19.49
C GLY A 107 -5.90 19.32 -20.99
N SER A 108 -6.88 19.78 -21.77
CA SER A 108 -6.73 19.99 -23.22
C SER A 108 -5.73 21.13 -23.49
N THR A 109 -4.47 20.91 -23.16
CA THR A 109 -3.37 21.69 -23.68
C THR A 109 -2.98 21.09 -25.03
N PRO A 110 -2.74 21.91 -26.06
CA PRO A 110 -2.14 21.41 -27.29
C PRO A 110 -0.88 20.64 -26.91
N VAL A 111 -0.72 19.45 -27.46
CA VAL A 111 0.58 18.75 -27.45
C VAL A 111 1.65 19.79 -27.82
N PRO A 112 2.63 20.09 -26.95
CA PRO A 112 3.71 20.97 -27.34
C PRO A 112 4.37 20.36 -28.57
N PRO A 113 4.66 21.13 -29.63
CA PRO A 113 5.42 20.61 -30.75
C PRO A 113 6.70 20.01 -30.22
N SER A 114 7.04 18.82 -30.71
CA SER A 114 8.28 18.10 -30.42
C SER A 114 9.44 19.09 -30.29
N GLN A 115 9.98 19.19 -29.08
CA GLN A 115 11.12 20.03 -28.78
C GLN A 115 12.28 19.64 -29.72
N PRO A 116 12.89 20.58 -30.45
CA PRO A 116 14.04 20.26 -31.29
C PRO A 116 15.18 19.74 -30.42
N THR A 117 15.78 18.66 -30.90
CA THR A 117 16.98 18.02 -30.33
C THR A 117 18.05 19.08 -30.04
N PRO A 118 18.61 19.16 -28.82
CA PRO A 118 19.72 20.07 -28.55
C PRO A 118 20.92 19.75 -29.45
N ALA A 119 21.52 20.79 -30.02
CA ALA A 119 22.78 20.68 -30.75
C ALA A 119 23.89 20.09 -29.86
N PRO A 120 24.84 19.32 -30.42
CA PRO A 120 25.90 18.70 -29.63
C PRO A 120 26.77 19.76 -28.94
N SER A 121 26.98 19.56 -27.64
CA SER A 121 27.90 20.33 -26.80
C SER A 121 29.37 20.04 -27.21
N PRO A 122 30.29 21.03 -27.18
CA PRO A 122 31.68 20.80 -27.55
C PRO A 122 32.35 19.76 -26.65
N THR A 123 33.14 18.91 -27.32
CA THR A 123 33.89 17.80 -26.75
C THR A 123 34.85 18.27 -25.64
N PRO A 124 34.79 17.70 -24.42
CA PRO A 124 35.81 17.97 -23.41
C PRO A 124 37.14 17.31 -23.79
N THR A 125 38.22 18.06 -23.57
CA THR A 125 39.62 17.65 -23.70
C THR A 125 39.92 16.41 -22.84
N PRO A 126 40.70 15.42 -23.34
CA PRO A 126 40.91 14.16 -22.62
C PRO A 126 41.71 14.35 -21.33
N THR A 127 41.13 13.92 -20.22
CA THR A 127 41.80 13.64 -18.95
C THR A 127 42.61 12.33 -19.08
N PRO A 128 43.82 12.21 -18.52
CA PRO A 128 44.60 10.97 -18.59
C PRO A 128 43.87 9.78 -17.96
N VAL A 129 43.86 8.67 -18.69
CA VAL A 129 43.16 7.42 -18.38
C VAL A 129 43.85 6.70 -17.21
N PRO A 130 43.14 6.38 -16.11
CA PRO A 130 43.65 5.48 -15.08
C PRO A 130 43.79 4.06 -15.62
N LYS A 131 44.91 3.41 -15.28
CA LYS A 131 45.21 2.00 -15.60
C LYS A 131 44.08 1.09 -15.11
N GLN A 132 43.39 0.42 -16.03
CA GLN A 132 42.25 -0.46 -15.72
C GLN A 132 42.70 -1.68 -14.89
N PRO A 133 41.87 -2.13 -13.92
CA PRO A 133 42.02 -3.44 -13.28
C PRO A 133 41.72 -4.56 -14.28
N PRO A 134 42.21 -5.80 -14.05
CA PRO A 134 41.98 -6.92 -14.95
C PRO A 134 40.48 -7.21 -15.11
N THR A 135 40.11 -7.55 -16.34
CA THR A 135 38.76 -7.91 -16.77
C THR A 135 38.25 -9.13 -15.99
N PRO A 136 37.05 -9.08 -15.38
CA PRO A 136 36.47 -10.27 -14.75
C PRO A 136 36.14 -11.31 -15.82
N VAL A 137 36.51 -12.56 -15.53
CA VAL A 137 36.16 -13.74 -16.35
C VAL A 137 34.63 -13.87 -16.41
N PRO A 138 34.03 -14.18 -17.58
CA PRO A 138 32.59 -14.35 -17.68
C PRO A 138 32.10 -15.48 -16.76
N THR A 139 31.20 -15.13 -15.85
CA THR A 139 30.44 -16.09 -15.05
C THR A 139 29.59 -16.94 -15.99
N PRO A 140 29.56 -18.27 -15.86
CA PRO A 140 28.72 -19.13 -16.70
C PRO A 140 27.25 -18.71 -16.57
N THR A 141 26.56 -18.65 -17.70
CA THR A 141 25.12 -18.40 -17.76
C THR A 141 24.41 -19.49 -16.94
N PRO A 142 23.53 -19.13 -15.99
CA PRO A 142 22.80 -20.12 -15.21
C PRO A 142 21.95 -20.98 -16.16
N THR A 143 22.10 -22.30 -16.05
CA THR A 143 21.24 -23.28 -16.69
C THR A 143 19.77 -22.95 -16.38
N PRO A 144 18.85 -22.95 -17.37
CA PRO A 144 17.44 -22.74 -17.11
C PRO A 144 16.96 -23.72 -16.03
N ALA A 145 16.36 -23.18 -14.97
CA ALA A 145 15.75 -24.00 -13.93
C ALA A 145 14.72 -24.95 -14.56
N PRO A 146 14.57 -26.19 -14.05
CA PRO A 146 13.55 -27.12 -14.53
C PRO A 146 12.19 -26.43 -14.54
N LYS A 147 11.45 -26.58 -15.64
CA LYS A 147 10.08 -26.10 -15.75
C LYS A 147 9.28 -26.65 -14.56
N PRO A 148 8.69 -25.78 -13.70
CA PRO A 148 7.97 -26.26 -12.53
C PRO A 148 6.83 -27.18 -12.95
N PRO A 149 6.55 -28.23 -12.15
CA PRO A 149 5.42 -29.11 -12.41
C PRO A 149 4.12 -28.31 -12.48
N PRO A 150 3.09 -28.80 -13.21
CA PRO A 150 1.81 -28.11 -13.32
C PRO A 150 1.22 -27.87 -11.92
N VAL A 151 1.06 -26.59 -11.57
CA VAL A 151 0.57 -26.16 -10.26
C VAL A 151 -0.91 -26.49 -10.17
N LYS A 152 -1.30 -27.31 -9.19
CA LYS A 152 -2.72 -27.57 -8.89
C LYS A 152 -3.37 -26.26 -8.48
N LYS A 153 -4.59 -26.01 -8.98
CA LYS A 153 -5.33 -24.79 -8.66
C LYS A 153 -5.56 -24.67 -7.14
N PRO A 154 -5.34 -23.49 -6.53
CA PRO A 154 -5.65 -23.23 -5.13
C PRO A 154 -7.11 -23.55 -4.81
N VAL A 155 -7.35 -24.26 -3.71
CA VAL A 155 -8.71 -24.55 -3.22
C VAL A 155 -9.29 -23.30 -2.57
N ALA A 156 -10.53 -22.92 -2.90
CA ALA A 156 -11.21 -21.78 -2.31
C ALA A 156 -12.24 -22.22 -1.26
N GLY A 157 -12.33 -21.49 -0.15
CA GLY A 157 -13.38 -21.62 0.84
C GLY A 157 -14.71 -21.04 0.36
N LYS A 158 -15.79 -21.27 1.11
CA LYS A 158 -17.13 -20.74 0.81
C LYS A 158 -17.48 -19.45 1.57
N SER A 159 -16.90 -19.27 2.75
CA SER A 159 -17.25 -18.21 3.71
C SER A 159 -16.12 -18.01 4.71
N ASN A 160 -16.19 -16.94 5.51
CA ASN A 160 -15.34 -16.80 6.69
C ASN A 160 -15.84 -17.71 7.81
N ASN A 161 -15.05 -18.71 8.19
CA ASN A 161 -15.42 -19.70 9.20
C ASN A 161 -14.64 -19.55 10.51
N PHE A 162 -13.98 -18.40 10.71
CA PHE A 162 -13.23 -18.11 11.92
C PHE A 162 -14.06 -17.26 12.90
N PRO A 163 -13.81 -17.35 14.22
CA PRO A 163 -14.54 -16.56 15.20
C PRO A 163 -14.27 -15.06 15.04
N ALA A 164 -15.33 -14.25 14.99
CA ALA A 164 -15.21 -12.80 14.92
C ALA A 164 -14.30 -12.26 16.03
N GLY A 165 -13.50 -11.26 15.69
CA GLY A 165 -12.57 -10.62 16.60
C GLY A 165 -11.17 -11.25 16.67
N GLN A 166 -10.98 -12.45 16.12
CA GLN A 166 -9.69 -13.15 16.09
C GLN A 166 -8.79 -12.72 14.92
N CYS A 167 -7.48 -12.91 15.06
CA CYS A 167 -6.51 -12.66 13.99
C CYS A 167 -6.82 -13.48 12.73
N THR A 168 -7.22 -14.74 12.90
CA THR A 168 -7.64 -15.65 11.82
C THR A 168 -8.88 -15.17 11.08
N TYR A 169 -9.85 -14.58 11.79
CA TYR A 169 -11.02 -13.96 11.16
C TYR A 169 -10.64 -12.79 10.27
N TRP A 170 -9.80 -11.87 10.77
CA TRP A 170 -9.34 -10.74 9.97
C TRP A 170 -8.48 -11.19 8.79
N GLY A 171 -7.53 -12.10 9.00
CA GLY A 171 -6.71 -12.67 7.95
C GLY A 171 -7.56 -13.25 6.81
N ALA A 172 -8.58 -14.06 7.13
CA ALA A 172 -9.48 -14.60 6.12
C ALA A 172 -10.35 -13.52 5.45
N TYR A 173 -10.86 -12.56 6.22
CA TYR A 173 -11.72 -11.48 5.72
C TYR A 173 -10.98 -10.53 4.78
N ARG A 174 -9.84 -9.99 5.22
CA ARG A 174 -9.04 -9.06 4.44
C ARG A 174 -8.42 -9.74 3.23
N PHE A 175 -8.01 -11.02 3.33
CA PHE A 175 -7.58 -11.79 2.16
C PHE A 175 -8.68 -11.93 1.12
N HIS A 176 -9.92 -12.19 1.55
CA HIS A 176 -11.07 -12.22 0.64
C HIS A 176 -11.35 -10.85 -0.01
N GLN A 177 -11.22 -9.74 0.73
CA GLN A 177 -11.35 -8.41 0.14
C GLN A 177 -10.31 -8.13 -0.95
N VAL A 178 -9.08 -8.63 -0.78
CA VAL A 178 -7.98 -8.41 -1.73
C VAL A 178 -8.07 -9.36 -2.94
N HIS A 179 -8.42 -10.63 -2.73
CA HIS A 179 -8.31 -11.68 -3.75
C HIS A 179 -9.64 -12.27 -4.21
N GLY A 180 -10.75 -11.95 -3.55
CA GLY A 180 -12.06 -12.57 -3.79
C GLY A 180 -12.15 -14.02 -3.33
N VAL A 181 -11.14 -14.56 -2.63
CA VAL A 181 -11.05 -15.97 -2.24
C VAL A 181 -11.12 -16.11 -0.72
N TRP A 182 -11.98 -17.02 -0.23
CA TRP A 182 -12.01 -17.39 1.17
C TRP A 182 -10.96 -18.44 1.50
N VAL A 183 -10.41 -18.38 2.71
CA VAL A 183 -9.55 -19.41 3.29
C VAL A 183 -10.37 -20.71 3.48
N PRO A 184 -9.99 -21.85 2.90
CA PRO A 184 -10.78 -23.10 2.94
C PRO A 184 -10.56 -23.94 4.20
N TRP A 185 -9.60 -23.59 5.06
CA TRP A 185 -9.26 -24.33 6.27
C TRP A 185 -9.75 -23.64 7.54
N LEU A 186 -9.53 -24.30 8.68
CA LEU A 186 -9.90 -23.85 10.03
C LEU A 186 -8.71 -23.98 10.98
N GLY A 187 -8.86 -23.45 12.20
CA GLY A 187 -7.91 -23.65 13.29
C GLY A 187 -6.93 -22.49 13.49
N ASP A 188 -5.96 -22.73 14.35
CA ASP A 188 -5.05 -21.72 14.88
C ASP A 188 -4.05 -21.21 13.85
N ALA A 189 -3.61 -19.97 14.04
CA ALA A 189 -2.74 -19.25 13.10
C ALA A 189 -1.47 -20.03 12.73
N TRP A 190 -0.83 -20.68 13.70
CA TRP A 190 0.41 -21.43 13.45
C TRP A 190 0.26 -22.61 12.46
N LYS A 191 -0.95 -23.16 12.31
CA LYS A 191 -1.25 -24.30 11.40
C LYS A 191 -1.44 -23.88 9.94
N TRP A 192 -1.68 -22.59 9.70
CA TRP A 192 -2.07 -22.08 8.38
C TRP A 192 -1.05 -22.38 7.28
N PRO A 193 0.28 -22.31 7.50
CA PRO A 193 1.25 -22.66 6.45
C PRO A 193 1.10 -24.10 5.94
N ASP A 194 0.90 -25.08 6.81
CA ASP A 194 0.76 -26.48 6.38
C ASP A 194 -0.61 -26.77 5.77
N GLN A 195 -1.65 -26.09 6.25
CA GLN A 195 -2.99 -26.16 5.65
C GLN A 195 -3.03 -25.50 4.27
N ALA A 196 -2.31 -24.39 4.10
CA ALA A 196 -2.16 -23.71 2.81
C ALA A 196 -1.51 -24.66 1.79
N LYS A 197 -0.38 -25.28 2.12
CA LYS A 197 0.27 -26.30 1.27
C LYS A 197 -0.70 -27.44 0.92
N SER A 198 -1.42 -27.95 1.92
CA SER A 198 -2.39 -29.04 1.74
C SER A 198 -3.57 -28.67 0.83
N ASN A 199 -3.87 -27.38 0.69
CA ASN A 199 -4.92 -26.82 -0.16
C ASN A 199 -4.40 -26.23 -1.48
N ASN A 200 -3.16 -26.56 -1.88
CA ASN A 200 -2.49 -26.06 -3.09
C ASN A 200 -2.28 -24.53 -3.11
N TRP A 201 -2.16 -23.88 -1.96
CA TRP A 201 -1.76 -22.48 -1.86
C TRP A 201 -0.23 -22.40 -1.75
N VAL A 202 0.33 -21.27 -2.18
CA VAL A 202 1.78 -21.05 -2.14
C VAL A 202 2.18 -20.60 -0.74
N VAL A 203 3.22 -21.23 -0.22
CA VAL A 203 3.85 -20.83 1.04
C VAL A 203 5.30 -20.46 0.77
N SER A 204 5.65 -19.22 1.08
CA SER A 204 6.94 -18.61 0.78
C SER A 204 7.58 -18.01 2.04
N ARG A 205 8.89 -17.82 1.98
CA ARG A 205 9.67 -17.02 2.95
C ARG A 205 9.85 -15.57 2.49
N THR A 206 9.44 -15.26 1.27
CA THR A 206 9.46 -13.92 0.68
C THR A 206 8.05 -13.36 0.69
N PRO A 207 7.82 -12.16 1.23
CA PRO A 207 6.50 -11.54 1.26
C PRO A 207 6.07 -11.07 -0.13
N THR A 208 4.77 -11.04 -0.33
CA THR A 208 4.11 -10.29 -1.40
C THR A 208 3.00 -9.46 -0.78
N VAL A 209 2.74 -8.27 -1.33
CA VAL A 209 1.59 -7.45 -0.92
C VAL A 209 0.30 -8.26 -1.11
N GLY A 210 -0.58 -8.22 -0.12
CA GLY A 210 -1.82 -9.01 -0.08
C GLY A 210 -1.64 -10.46 0.38
N ALA A 211 -0.42 -10.94 0.68
CA ALA A 211 -0.24 -12.25 1.30
C ALA A 211 -0.70 -12.26 2.76
N ILE A 212 -1.14 -13.42 3.23
CA ILE A 212 -1.26 -13.66 4.67
C ILE A 212 0.14 -13.87 5.23
N ILE A 213 0.53 -13.09 6.23
CA ILE A 213 1.67 -13.40 7.07
C ILE A 213 1.22 -14.36 8.18
N ALA A 214 1.99 -15.42 8.44
CA ALA A 214 1.76 -16.35 9.55
C ALA A 214 3.01 -16.44 10.43
N LEU A 215 2.86 -16.04 11.68
CA LEU A 215 3.87 -16.12 12.72
C LEU A 215 3.68 -17.41 13.50
N GLN A 216 4.78 -18.16 13.65
CA GLN A 216 4.80 -19.31 14.55
C GLN A 216 4.69 -18.86 16.02
N PRO A 217 4.36 -19.77 16.95
CA PRO A 217 4.21 -19.43 18.36
C PRO A 217 5.43 -18.70 18.93
N TYR A 218 5.20 -17.65 19.73
CA TYR A 218 6.23 -16.86 20.39
C TYR A 218 7.14 -16.03 19.48
N VAL A 219 6.89 -16.02 18.17
CA VAL A 219 7.63 -15.20 17.22
C VAL A 219 7.16 -13.75 17.30
N GLN A 220 8.09 -12.82 17.50
CA GLN A 220 7.84 -11.36 17.47
C GLN A 220 6.64 -10.90 18.34
N GLY A 221 6.40 -11.58 19.46
CA GLY A 221 5.31 -11.26 20.40
C GLY A 221 4.02 -12.07 20.18
N ALA A 222 4.00 -13.00 19.23
CA ALA A 222 2.86 -13.90 19.03
C ALA A 222 2.63 -14.81 20.25
N GLY A 223 1.37 -15.09 20.56
CA GLY A 223 1.00 -16.06 21.60
C GLY A 223 1.29 -17.51 21.21
N SER A 224 0.89 -18.44 22.07
CA SER A 224 1.05 -19.90 21.86
C SER A 224 0.28 -20.44 20.64
N LEU A 225 -0.72 -19.70 20.16
CA LEU A 225 -1.54 -20.06 18.98
C LEU A 225 -0.95 -19.53 17.66
N GLY A 226 0.21 -18.86 17.71
CA GLY A 226 0.75 -18.09 16.60
C GLY A 226 -0.08 -16.82 16.33
N HIS A 227 0.19 -16.17 15.20
CA HIS A 227 -0.55 -14.99 14.75
C HIS A 227 -0.63 -14.92 13.23
N VAL A 228 -1.74 -14.42 12.69
CA VAL A 228 -1.85 -14.12 11.26
C VAL A 228 -2.33 -12.68 11.04
N GLY A 229 -1.87 -12.10 9.93
CA GLY A 229 -2.29 -10.78 9.45
C GLY A 229 -2.16 -10.70 7.93
N ILE A 230 -2.50 -9.55 7.34
CA ILE A 230 -2.32 -9.32 5.90
C ILE A 230 -1.18 -8.34 5.67
N VAL A 231 -0.28 -8.67 4.74
CA VAL A 231 0.78 -7.76 4.28
C VAL A 231 0.14 -6.65 3.45
N GLU A 232 0.05 -5.45 4.01
CA GLU A 232 -0.50 -4.27 3.34
C GLU A 232 0.58 -3.54 2.52
N SER A 233 1.83 -3.57 2.99
CA SER A 233 2.98 -3.14 2.20
C SER A 233 4.28 -3.81 2.65
N ILE A 234 5.27 -3.87 1.74
CA ILE A 234 6.62 -4.31 2.08
C ILE A 234 7.43 -3.05 2.33
N THR A 235 7.85 -2.86 3.58
CA THR A 235 8.68 -1.72 3.97
C THR A 235 10.15 -2.10 3.77
N GLY A 236 11.00 -1.11 3.46
CA GLY A 236 12.44 -1.36 3.28
C GLY A 236 13.05 -2.06 4.51
N ASN A 237 14.20 -2.73 4.34
CA ASN A 237 14.93 -3.45 5.41
C ASN A 237 14.29 -4.74 5.92
N LYS A 238 13.64 -5.51 5.05
CA LYS A 238 13.03 -6.81 5.39
C LYS A 238 11.97 -6.71 6.49
N SER A 239 11.15 -5.66 6.41
CA SER A 239 9.97 -5.46 7.24
C SER A 239 8.72 -5.52 6.37
N VAL A 240 7.61 -5.97 6.94
CA VAL A 240 6.29 -5.88 6.31
C VAL A 240 5.35 -5.13 7.23
N HIS A 241 4.64 -4.16 6.67
CA HIS A 241 3.55 -3.48 7.35
C HIS A 241 2.28 -4.30 7.19
N THR A 242 1.65 -4.68 8.29
CA THR A 242 0.52 -5.60 8.27
C THR A 242 -0.71 -5.05 8.97
N SER A 243 -1.89 -5.45 8.50
CA SER A 243 -3.15 -5.25 9.21
C SER A 243 -3.50 -6.50 10.03
N ASN A 244 -3.98 -6.28 11.25
CA ASN A 244 -4.13 -7.34 12.26
C ASN A 244 -5.39 -7.11 13.09
N TYR A 245 -6.04 -8.21 13.47
CA TYR A 245 -6.97 -8.23 14.60
C TYR A 245 -6.33 -8.94 15.78
N ASN A 246 -6.76 -8.59 16.99
CA ASN A 246 -6.33 -9.25 18.23
C ASN A 246 -4.81 -9.22 18.44
N TRP A 247 -4.15 -8.20 17.89
CA TRP A 247 -2.76 -7.87 18.16
C TRP A 247 -2.75 -6.68 19.11
N TYR A 248 -2.11 -6.79 20.27
CA TYR A 248 -2.24 -5.79 21.35
C TYR A 248 -1.16 -4.70 21.32
N ALA A 249 -0.42 -4.60 20.22
CA ALA A 249 0.51 -3.50 20.00
C ALA A 249 -0.17 -2.34 19.26
N ASP A 250 0.36 -1.13 19.45
CA ASP A 250 -0.10 0.12 18.80
C ASP A 250 -1.62 0.38 18.88
N GLY A 251 -2.21 0.14 20.06
CA GLY A 251 -3.63 0.38 20.30
C GLY A 251 -4.58 -0.68 19.73
N GLY A 252 -4.04 -1.80 19.24
CA GLY A 252 -4.83 -2.96 18.86
C GLY A 252 -5.40 -3.74 20.05
N GLY A 253 -6.21 -4.74 19.75
CA GLY A 253 -6.91 -5.55 20.75
C GLY A 253 -7.99 -6.41 20.12
N TRP A 254 -8.82 -7.01 20.97
CA TRP A 254 -9.89 -7.90 20.52
C TRP A 254 -10.83 -7.21 19.53
N GLY A 255 -10.93 -7.75 18.31
CA GLY A 255 -11.80 -7.20 17.26
C GLY A 255 -11.44 -5.82 16.73
N ILE A 256 -10.29 -5.27 17.12
CA ILE A 256 -9.82 -3.97 16.66
C ILE A 256 -8.80 -4.19 15.55
N CYS A 257 -9.08 -3.61 14.37
CA CYS A 257 -8.09 -3.52 13.30
C CYS A 257 -6.96 -2.60 13.75
N SER A 258 -5.75 -3.13 13.75
CA SER A 258 -4.53 -2.41 14.12
C SER A 258 -3.42 -2.76 13.13
N TYR A 259 -2.41 -1.92 13.08
CA TYR A 259 -1.30 -2.10 12.16
C TYR A 259 -0.01 -2.35 12.93
N TRP A 260 0.81 -3.24 12.41
CA TRP A 260 2.09 -3.55 13.04
C TRP A 260 3.11 -3.98 12.00
N ASP A 261 4.36 -3.64 12.26
CA ASP A 261 5.47 -4.02 11.40
C ASP A 261 6.12 -5.30 11.91
N PHE A 262 6.16 -6.33 11.06
CA PHE A 262 6.85 -7.58 11.34
C PHE A 262 8.12 -7.69 10.50
N GLN A 263 9.22 -8.05 11.14
CA GLN A 263 10.48 -8.33 10.46
C GLN A 263 10.43 -9.73 9.85
N TYR A 264 11.02 -9.91 8.67
CA TYR A 264 11.23 -11.21 8.06
C TYR A 264 12.70 -11.39 7.70
N ASN A 265 13.28 -12.52 8.08
CA ASN A 265 14.59 -12.95 7.60
C ASN A 265 14.72 -14.46 7.85
N SER A 266 15.82 -15.06 7.39
CA SER A 266 16.08 -16.50 7.49
C SER A 266 15.95 -17.06 8.91
N SER A 267 16.20 -16.25 9.94
CA SER A 267 16.20 -16.63 11.36
C SER A 267 14.86 -16.40 12.06
N VAL A 268 13.88 -15.76 11.40
CA VAL A 268 12.55 -15.50 11.97
C VAL A 268 11.55 -16.48 11.40
N ASP A 269 10.88 -17.25 12.26
CA ASP A 269 9.97 -18.33 11.87
C ASP A 269 8.58 -17.81 11.46
N ILE A 270 8.53 -17.35 10.21
CA ILE A 270 7.37 -16.74 9.57
C ILE A 270 7.18 -17.33 8.18
N ALA A 271 5.93 -17.48 7.77
CA ALA A 271 5.57 -17.85 6.42
C ALA A 271 4.63 -16.81 5.79
N PHE A 272 4.70 -16.69 4.47
CA PHE A 272 3.80 -15.89 3.65
C PHE A 272 2.96 -16.81 2.78
N ILE A 273 1.65 -16.69 2.90
CA ILE A 273 0.66 -17.55 2.22
C ILE A 273 -0.03 -16.72 1.14
N SER A 274 -0.05 -17.22 -0.09
CA SER A 274 -0.62 -16.56 -1.27
C SER A 274 -1.30 -17.56 -2.20
N LEU A 275 -2.12 -17.06 -3.14
CA LEU A 275 -2.61 -17.87 -4.24
C LEU A 275 -1.47 -18.12 -5.24
N ALA A 276 -1.46 -19.30 -5.86
CA ALA A 276 -0.55 -19.57 -6.98
C ALA A 276 -0.79 -18.56 -8.10
N SER A 277 0.30 -18.00 -8.64
CA SER A 277 0.30 -17.16 -9.84
C SER A 277 0.13 -18.01 -11.10
#